data_AF-A0A4Q0ZPF8-F1
#
_entry.id   AF-A0A4Q0ZPF8-F1
#
_cell.length_a   1.000
_cell.length_b   1.000
_cell.length_c   1.000
_cell.angle_alpha   90.00
_cell.angle_beta   90.00
_cell.angle_gamma   90.00
#
_symmetry.space_group_name_H-M   'P 1'
#
loop_
_entity.id
_entity.type
_entity.pdbx_description
1 polymer ?
#
loop_
_entity_poly.entity_id
_entity_poly.type
_entity_poly.pdbx_seq_one_letter_code
_entity_poly.pdbx_strand_id
1 'polypeptide(L)'
;MFKTKSYHGTSPQIVSNIFLHGISVSLGGGELGQGFYTGEHLHEAKAWAYQKTKSKKDNVIEFEHNDEDILDLNIEELNHSQANIKRYELKRTNQTRTYLFNVDLVWSPIVGTDRVSGIQYKWESTISETLLNDPVQTTKTII
;
A
#
# COMPACT_ATOMS: atom_id res chain seq x y z
N MET A 1 -17.81 15.85 0.57
CA MET A 1 -17.14 14.58 0.87
C MET A 1 -15.65 14.84 0.78
N PHE A 2 -14.92 14.64 1.88
CA PHE A 2 -13.47 14.75 1.87
C PHE A 2 -12.87 13.49 1.26
N LYS A 3 -11.73 13.64 0.61
CA LYS A 3 -11.05 12.54 -0.05
C LYS A 3 -9.56 12.54 0.30
N THR A 4 -9.05 11.34 0.54
CA THR A 4 -7.65 11.10 0.86
C THR A 4 -6.96 10.44 -0.32
N LYS A 5 -5.75 10.91 -0.63
CA LYS A 5 -4.93 10.34 -1.69
C LYS A 5 -3.88 9.38 -1.14
N SER A 6 -3.63 8.31 -1.88
CA SER A 6 -2.49 7.43 -1.62
C SER A 6 -1.87 6.94 -2.93
N TYR A 7 -0.62 6.49 -2.90
CA TYR A 7 0.15 6.20 -4.11
C TYR A 7 0.79 4.82 -4.06
N HIS A 8 0.67 4.05 -5.14
CA HIS A 8 1.37 2.77 -5.31
C HIS A 8 2.42 2.87 -6.42
N GLY A 9 3.70 2.74 -6.08
CA GLY A 9 4.80 2.70 -7.04
C GLY A 9 5.14 1.28 -7.50
N THR A 10 5.07 1.01 -8.80
CA THR A 10 5.29 -0.33 -9.37
C THR A 10 5.76 -0.29 -10.83
N SER A 11 5.72 -1.42 -11.57
CA SER A 11 6.05 -1.45 -13.00
C SER A 11 4.84 -1.15 -13.89
N PRO A 12 5.05 -0.62 -15.11
CA PRO A 12 3.95 -0.39 -16.06
C PRO A 12 3.11 -1.63 -16.37
N GLN A 13 3.74 -2.80 -16.36
CA GLN A 13 3.05 -4.08 -16.54
C GLN A 13 2.11 -4.37 -15.36
N ILE A 14 2.56 -4.13 -14.11
CA ILE A 14 1.71 -4.32 -12.93
C ILE A 14 0.59 -3.27 -12.89
N VAL A 15 0.88 -2.02 -13.26
CA VAL A 15 -0.16 -0.99 -13.42
C VAL A 15 -1.25 -1.46 -14.39
N SER A 16 -0.85 -1.90 -15.59
CA SER A 16 -1.80 -2.41 -16.59
C SER A 16 -2.62 -3.59 -16.05
N ASN A 17 -1.99 -4.52 -15.34
CA ASN A 17 -2.68 -5.66 -14.74
C ASN A 17 -3.69 -5.24 -13.67
N ILE A 18 -3.37 -4.25 -12.84
CA ILE A 18 -4.29 -3.73 -11.81
C ILE A 18 -5.51 -3.07 -12.45
N PHE A 19 -5.33 -2.33 -13.55
CA PHE A 19 -6.47 -1.72 -14.25
C PHE A 19 -7.35 -2.74 -14.98
N LEU A 20 -6.77 -3.86 -15.43
CA LEU A 20 -7.51 -4.92 -16.13
C LEU A 20 -8.23 -5.88 -15.18
N HIS A 21 -7.61 -6.23 -14.05
CA HIS A 21 -8.05 -7.33 -13.19
C HIS A 21 -8.41 -6.89 -11.76
N GLY A 22 -8.18 -5.62 -11.43
CA GLY A 22 -8.29 -5.14 -10.07
C GLY A 22 -7.06 -5.45 -9.22
N ILE A 23 -7.14 -5.02 -7.96
CA ILE A 23 -6.13 -5.28 -6.93
C ILE A 23 -6.51 -6.59 -6.24
N SER A 24 -5.51 -7.41 -5.93
CA SER A 24 -5.65 -8.44 -4.90
C SER A 24 -4.68 -8.21 -3.76
N VAL A 25 -5.20 -8.12 -2.54
CA VAL A 25 -4.41 -7.87 -1.33
C VAL A 25 -3.56 -9.09 -0.94
N SER A 26 -3.92 -10.28 -1.43
CA SER A 26 -3.20 -11.54 -1.16
C SER A 26 -1.94 -11.78 -2.01
N LEU A 27 -1.79 -11.09 -3.15
CA LEU A 27 -0.64 -11.29 -4.05
C LEU A 27 0.62 -10.54 -3.58
N GLY A 28 0.43 -9.51 -2.75
CA GLY A 28 1.46 -8.60 -2.27
C GLY A 28 2.23 -9.10 -1.04
N GLY A 29 3.19 -8.28 -0.62
CA GLY A 29 4.00 -8.54 0.57
C GLY A 29 5.10 -7.49 0.70
N GLY A 30 5.36 -7.06 1.93
CA GLY A 30 6.28 -5.97 2.24
C GLY A 30 6.94 -6.16 3.60
N GLU A 31 7.47 -5.08 4.14
CA GLU A 31 8.10 -5.04 5.47
C GLU A 31 7.20 -5.51 6.61
N LEU A 32 5.87 -5.39 6.44
CA LEU A 32 4.86 -5.65 7.45
C LEU A 32 3.93 -6.81 7.03
N GLY A 33 4.43 -7.76 6.23
CA GLY A 33 3.67 -8.94 5.85
C GLY A 33 2.87 -8.78 4.56
N GLN A 34 1.90 -9.68 4.37
CA GLN A 34 1.02 -9.74 3.20
C GLN A 34 0.08 -8.52 3.16
N GLY A 35 -0.27 -8.08 1.95
CA GLY A 35 -1.13 -6.93 1.72
C GLY A 35 -0.76 -6.16 0.46
N PHE A 36 -1.65 -5.24 0.06
CA PHE A 36 -1.36 -4.22 -0.94
C PHE A 36 -0.87 -2.95 -0.23
N TYR A 37 0.13 -2.27 -0.76
CA TYR A 37 0.81 -1.17 -0.08
C TYR A 37 0.69 0.14 -0.87
N THR A 38 0.22 1.19 -0.23
CA THR A 38 0.27 2.56 -0.74
C THR A 38 1.01 3.48 0.24
N GLY A 39 1.47 4.64 -0.22
CA GLY A 39 2.08 5.67 0.61
C GLY A 39 1.42 7.04 0.42
N GLU A 40 1.64 7.96 1.34
CA GLU A 40 1.04 9.30 1.32
C GLU A 40 1.63 10.24 0.25
N HIS A 41 2.82 9.95 -0.25
CA HIS A 41 3.59 10.87 -1.09
C HIS A 41 3.90 10.32 -2.48
N LEU A 42 3.46 11.04 -3.51
CA LEU A 42 3.73 10.71 -4.92
C LEU A 42 5.22 10.54 -5.21
N HIS A 43 6.05 11.46 -4.72
CA HIS A 43 7.49 11.46 -5.02
C HIS A 43 8.20 10.22 -4.46
N GLU A 44 7.73 9.67 -3.34
CA GLU A 44 8.26 8.44 -2.75
C GLU A 44 7.86 7.22 -3.57
N ALA A 45 6.57 7.12 -3.94
CA ALA A 45 6.09 6.07 -4.82
C ALA A 45 6.83 6.09 -6.17
N LYS A 46 7.06 7.27 -6.74
CA LYS A 46 7.81 7.44 -7.99
C LYS A 46 9.27 7.01 -7.85
N ALA A 47 9.93 7.42 -6.77
CA ALA A 47 11.32 7.04 -6.48
C ALA A 47 11.45 5.52 -6.31
N TRP A 48 10.54 4.90 -5.56
CA TRP A 48 10.48 3.46 -5.37
C TRP A 48 10.28 2.70 -6.69
N ALA A 49 9.27 3.12 -7.47
CA ALA A 49 8.96 2.53 -8.76
C ALA A 49 10.15 2.60 -9.73
N TYR A 50 10.78 3.76 -9.85
CA TYR A 50 11.96 3.94 -10.69
C TYR A 50 13.13 3.07 -10.22
N GLN A 51 13.38 2.98 -8.91
CA GLN A 51 14.48 2.16 -8.40
C GLN A 51 14.31 0.68 -8.74
N LYS A 52 13.08 0.15 -8.62
CA LYS A 52 12.77 -1.26 -8.92
C LYS A 52 12.73 -1.57 -10.42
N THR A 53 12.21 -0.66 -11.24
CA THR A 53 11.82 -0.98 -12.62
C THR A 53 12.63 -0.25 -13.68
N LYS A 54 13.33 0.82 -13.29
CA LYS A 54 13.99 1.80 -14.19
C LYS A 54 13.04 2.52 -15.16
N SER A 55 11.73 2.28 -15.08
CA SER A 55 10.73 3.03 -15.86
C SER A 55 10.50 4.39 -15.23
N LYS A 56 10.32 5.41 -16.08
CA LYS A 56 9.95 6.78 -15.68
C LYS A 56 8.48 7.11 -15.91
N LYS A 57 7.77 6.30 -16.69
CA LYS A 57 6.38 6.51 -17.11
C LYS A 57 5.50 5.37 -16.63
N ASP A 58 4.23 5.68 -16.39
CA ASP A 58 3.15 4.74 -16.06
C ASP A 58 3.53 3.76 -14.95
N ASN A 59 4.19 4.28 -13.93
CA ASN A 59 4.82 3.47 -12.88
C ASN A 59 4.31 3.82 -11.49
N VAL A 60 3.35 4.73 -11.40
CA VAL A 60 2.62 5.03 -10.17
C VAL A 60 1.12 5.00 -10.44
N ILE A 61 0.37 4.48 -9.48
CA ILE A 61 -1.09 4.63 -9.41
C ILE A 61 -1.38 5.60 -8.27
N GLU A 62 -2.08 6.68 -8.56
CA GLU A 62 -2.75 7.51 -7.55
C GLU A 62 -4.13 6.93 -7.27
N PHE A 63 -4.42 6.77 -6.00
CA PHE A 63 -5.72 6.42 -5.48
C PHE A 63 -6.33 7.64 -4.80
N GLU A 64 -7.63 7.82 -4.97
CA GLU A 64 -8.40 8.83 -4.28
C GLU A 64 -9.61 8.14 -3.64
N HIS A 65 -9.61 8.05 -2.30
CA HIS A 65 -10.62 7.36 -1.50
C HIS A 65 -11.54 8.37 -0.84
N ASN A 66 -12.81 8.03 -0.60
CA ASN A 66 -13.63 8.84 0.30
C ASN A 66 -13.22 8.59 1.75
N ASP A 67 -13.11 9.66 2.55
CA ASP A 67 -12.65 9.55 3.93
C ASP A 67 -13.62 8.74 4.81
N GLU A 68 -14.92 8.83 4.57
CA GLU A 68 -15.94 8.07 5.30
C GLU A 68 -15.72 6.55 5.17
N ASP A 69 -15.43 6.07 3.96
CA ASP A 69 -15.16 4.66 3.70
C ASP A 69 -13.87 4.19 4.40
N ILE A 70 -12.90 5.09 4.65
CA ILE A 70 -11.68 4.79 5.41
C ILE A 70 -11.96 4.76 6.90
N LEU A 71 -12.77 5.68 7.41
CA LEU A 71 -13.11 5.77 8.83
C LEU A 71 -13.91 4.55 9.33
N ASP A 72 -14.58 3.84 8.44
CA ASP A 72 -15.32 2.61 8.74
C ASP A 72 -14.43 1.35 8.79
N LEU A 73 -13.15 1.46 8.43
CA LEU A 73 -12.22 0.33 8.45
C LEU A 73 -11.74 0.00 9.87
N ASN A 74 -11.48 -1.29 10.12
CA ASN A 74 -10.68 -1.71 11.26
C ASN A 74 -9.20 -1.39 10.99
N ILE A 75 -8.68 -0.36 11.68
CA ILE A 75 -7.33 0.18 11.46
C ILE A 75 -6.41 -0.18 12.63
N GLU A 76 -5.26 -0.80 12.31
CA GLU A 76 -4.13 -0.92 13.25
C GLU A 76 -3.10 0.19 12.97
N GLU A 77 -2.83 1.03 13.96
CA GLU A 77 -1.78 2.06 13.87
C GLU A 77 -0.49 1.58 14.53
N LEU A 78 0.63 1.66 13.81
CA LEU A 78 1.95 1.39 14.34
C LEU A 78 2.79 2.66 14.34
N ASN A 79 3.42 2.98 15.46
CA ASN A 79 4.50 3.96 15.47
C ASN A 79 5.80 3.38 14.90
N HIS A 80 6.79 4.24 14.69
CA HIS A 80 8.06 3.85 14.06
C HIS A 80 8.83 2.75 14.83
N SER A 81 8.74 2.71 16.16
CA SER A 81 9.36 1.67 16.98
C SER A 81 8.65 0.33 16.81
N GLN A 82 7.31 0.32 16.92
CA GLN A 82 6.48 -0.87 16.72
C GLN A 82 6.67 -1.45 15.31
N ALA A 83 6.66 -0.60 14.29
CA ALA A 83 6.85 -1.01 12.90
C ALA A 83 8.23 -1.64 12.67
N ASN A 84 9.31 -1.08 13.25
CA ASN A 84 10.65 -1.66 13.13
C ASN A 84 10.79 -3.00 13.85
N ILE A 85 10.24 -3.12 15.06
CA ILE A 85 10.22 -4.38 15.81
C ILE A 85 9.47 -5.44 15.00
N LYS A 86 8.26 -5.11 14.52
CA LYS A 86 7.45 -6.05 13.73
C LYS A 86 8.16 -6.47 12.46
N ARG A 87 8.71 -5.52 11.69
CA ARG A 87 9.51 -5.84 10.50
C ARG A 87 10.67 -6.77 10.83
N TYR A 88 11.40 -6.51 11.92
CA TYR A 88 12.51 -7.35 12.35
C TYR A 88 12.05 -8.78 12.63
N GLU A 89 10.95 -8.96 13.39
CA GLU A 89 10.34 -10.26 13.67
C GLU A 89 9.95 -11.01 12.39
N LEU A 90 9.22 -10.35 11.48
CA LEU A 90 8.76 -10.94 10.23
C LEU A 90 9.90 -11.32 9.31
N LYS A 91 10.94 -10.49 9.23
CA LYS A 91 12.15 -10.80 8.45
C LYS A 91 12.89 -12.00 9.03
N ARG A 92 13.02 -12.08 10.36
CA ARG A 92 13.74 -13.17 11.04
C ARG A 92 13.01 -14.52 10.95
N THR A 93 11.70 -14.48 10.75
CA THR A 93 10.82 -15.66 10.64
C THR A 93 10.37 -15.96 9.20
N ASN A 94 10.83 -15.18 8.21
CA ASN A 94 10.45 -15.29 6.79
C ASN A 94 8.94 -15.16 6.53
N GLN A 95 8.25 -14.31 7.28
CA GLN A 95 6.79 -14.12 7.19
C GLN A 95 6.36 -12.82 6.47
N THR A 96 7.28 -12.14 5.78
CA THR A 96 7.02 -10.87 5.06
C THR A 96 6.00 -10.99 3.91
N ARG A 97 5.61 -12.21 3.52
CA ARG A 97 4.61 -12.47 2.48
C ARG A 97 3.40 -13.28 2.96
N THR A 98 3.36 -13.66 4.24
CA THR A 98 2.33 -14.56 4.78
C THR A 98 1.70 -14.07 6.06
N TYR A 99 2.36 -13.15 6.79
CA TYR A 99 1.80 -12.58 8.00
C TYR A 99 0.67 -11.61 7.68
N LEU A 100 -0.40 -11.74 8.46
CA LEU A 100 -1.59 -10.90 8.47
C LEU A 100 -1.76 -10.34 9.88
N PHE A 101 -2.14 -9.07 9.98
CA PHE A 101 -2.57 -8.44 11.24
C PHE A 101 -4.02 -8.79 11.58
N ASN A 102 -4.77 -9.31 10.61
CA ASN A 102 -6.21 -9.56 10.66
C ASN A 102 -7.03 -8.27 10.89
N VAL A 103 -6.63 -7.22 10.19
CA VAL A 103 -7.30 -5.91 10.16
C VAL A 103 -7.56 -5.51 8.71
N ASP A 104 -8.33 -4.46 8.49
CA ASP A 104 -8.60 -3.97 7.13
C ASP A 104 -7.41 -3.18 6.59
N LEU A 105 -6.84 -2.32 7.43
CA LEU A 105 -5.75 -1.43 7.08
C LEU A 105 -4.72 -1.34 8.22
N VAL A 106 -3.44 -1.45 7.90
CA VAL A 106 -2.36 -1.07 8.82
C VAL A 106 -1.83 0.29 8.39
N TRP A 107 -1.96 1.27 9.28
CA TRP A 107 -1.35 2.59 9.15
C TRP A 107 0.00 2.58 9.88
N SER A 108 1.09 2.77 9.14
CA SER A 108 2.43 2.72 9.72
C SER A 108 3.38 3.68 9.01
N PRO A 109 4.47 4.13 9.65
CA PRO A 109 5.63 4.65 8.94
C PRO A 109 6.24 3.60 8.00
N ILE A 110 6.86 4.06 6.92
CA ILE A 110 7.75 3.26 6.08
C ILE A 110 9.00 2.90 6.90
N VAL A 111 9.36 1.61 6.94
CA VAL A 111 10.49 1.11 7.74
C VAL A 111 11.42 0.20 6.94
N GLY A 112 12.69 0.17 7.34
CA GLY A 112 13.68 -0.72 6.75
C GLY A 112 14.38 -0.21 5.50
N THR A 113 14.27 1.08 5.24
CA THR A 113 15.00 1.83 4.21
C THR A 113 15.22 3.26 4.71
N ASP A 114 16.38 3.84 4.41
CA ASP A 114 16.70 5.24 4.73
C ASP A 114 16.48 6.15 3.50
N ARG A 115 15.93 5.59 2.41
CA ARG A 115 15.79 6.28 1.11
C ARG A 115 14.47 7.04 0.92
N VAL A 116 13.45 6.64 1.68
CA VAL A 116 12.10 7.19 1.66
C VAL A 116 11.60 7.22 3.10
N SER A 117 10.83 8.24 3.45
CA SER A 117 10.35 8.49 4.81
C SER A 117 8.95 9.09 4.73
N GLY A 118 7.97 8.36 5.23
CA GLY A 118 6.59 8.79 5.18
C GLY A 118 5.68 7.73 5.77
N ILE A 119 4.39 7.99 5.70
CA ILE A 119 3.32 7.07 6.04
C ILE A 119 3.02 6.12 4.89
N GLN A 120 2.83 4.85 5.23
CA GLN A 120 2.29 3.80 4.39
C GLN A 120 0.96 3.27 4.93
N TYR A 121 0.18 2.77 4.00
CA TYR A 121 -1.09 2.10 4.20
C TYR A 121 -0.98 0.69 3.63
N LYS A 122 -1.03 -0.32 4.51
CA LYS A 122 -1.06 -1.72 4.10
C LYS A 122 -2.48 -2.25 4.19
N TRP A 123 -3.10 -2.42 3.04
CA TRP A 123 -4.45 -2.94 2.85
C TRP A 123 -4.42 -4.47 2.84
N GLU A 124 -5.22 -5.10 3.69
CA GLU A 124 -5.04 -6.53 3.99
C GLU A 124 -6.32 -7.38 3.85
N SER A 125 -7.49 -6.82 4.16
CA SER A 125 -8.74 -7.59 4.16
C SER A 125 -9.47 -7.59 2.81
N THR A 126 -10.50 -8.43 2.73
CA THR A 126 -11.46 -8.44 1.61
C THR A 126 -12.32 -7.16 1.56
N ILE A 127 -12.56 -6.51 2.70
CA ILE A 127 -13.25 -5.21 2.76
C ILE A 127 -12.38 -4.16 2.08
N SER A 128 -11.10 -4.09 2.44
CA SER A 128 -10.12 -3.22 1.80
C SER A 128 -9.94 -3.53 0.31
N GLU A 129 -9.88 -4.81 -0.07
CA GLU A 129 -9.83 -5.21 -1.49
C GLU A 129 -11.04 -4.73 -2.28
N THR A 130 -12.24 -4.82 -1.69
CA THR A 130 -13.49 -4.33 -2.27
C THR A 130 -13.46 -2.82 -2.44
N LEU A 131 -13.13 -2.08 -1.37
CA LEU A 131 -13.02 -0.63 -1.37
C LEU A 131 -12.01 -0.13 -2.43
N LEU A 132 -10.84 -0.76 -2.51
CA LEU A 132 -9.81 -0.42 -3.48
C LEU A 132 -10.26 -0.67 -4.92
N ASN A 133 -11.23 -1.55 -5.15
CA ASN A 133 -11.70 -1.92 -6.49
C ASN A 133 -13.03 -1.29 -6.88
N ASP A 134 -13.75 -0.68 -5.94
CA ASP A 134 -15.01 0.01 -6.22
C ASP A 134 -14.74 1.42 -6.81
N PRO A 135 -15.12 1.69 -8.08
CA PRO A 135 -14.91 2.99 -8.70
C PRO A 135 -15.81 4.10 -8.14
N VAL A 136 -16.84 3.77 -7.36
CA VAL A 136 -17.68 4.75 -6.65
C VAL A 136 -16.95 5.28 -5.41
N GLN A 137 -16.22 4.40 -4.71
CA GLN A 137 -15.52 4.73 -3.47
C GLN A 137 -14.06 5.12 -3.67
N THR A 138 -13.39 4.55 -4.68
CA THR A 138 -11.98 4.77 -4.98
C THR A 138 -11.75 5.03 -6.47
N THR A 139 -11.23 6.22 -6.79
CA THR A 139 -10.72 6.53 -8.13
C THR A 139 -9.27 6.07 -8.27
N LYS A 140 -8.88 5.56 -9.44
CA LYS A 140 -7.49 5.20 -9.79
C LYS A 140 -7.00 5.98 -11.00
N THR A 141 -5.83 6.59 -10.91
CA THR A 141 -5.21 7.35 -12.01
C THR A 141 -3.75 6.93 -12.20
N ILE A 142 -3.31 6.77 -13.46
CA ILE A 142 -1.91 6.43 -13.79
C ILE A 142 -1.06 7.71 -13.86
N ILE A 143 0.14 7.69 -13.25
CA ILE A 143 1.13 8.78 -13.21
C ILE A 143 2.53 8.33 -13.69
#